data_AF-A0A5R8N1F6-F1
#
_entry.id   AF-A0A5R8N1F6-F1
#
_cell.length_a   1.000
_cell.length_b   1.000
_cell.length_c   1.000
_cell.angle_alpha   90.00
_cell.angle_beta   90.00
_cell.angle_gamma   90.00
#
_symmetry.space_group_name_H-M   'P 1'
#
loop_
_entity.id
_entity.type
_entity.pdbx_description
1 polymer ?
#
loop_
_entity_poly.entity_id
_entity_poly.type
_entity_poly.pdbx_seq_one_letter_code
_entity_poly.pdbx_strand_id
1 'polypeptide(L)'
;MRYGVVTRQGWLACWRFWADWATGWRMSRAGKLRLKATSNDDSVLAALAHAREHSPKRRDFIPLPPAVEEDEPESGIAFASGNWRRAVTDRRRPGMVARRHFEAMVFCYLAEELRTGDVAVLGSNEYADWGAHLLPWEECQPKLAAFCEKVGLPDTPAGFVAHLKDAHLSAAAPYLRAHISRFGAYATDELRHRPDPFDPLLKEVDFTDVELAA
;
A
#
# COMPACT_ATOMS: atom_id res chain seq x y z
N MET A 1 5.59 5.18 2.50
CA MET A 1 6.15 5.35 1.14
C MET A 1 5.14 4.80 0.14
N ARG A 2 4.32 5.66 -0.46
CA ARG A 2 3.42 5.33 -1.57
C ARG A 2 4.18 5.52 -2.89
N TYR A 3 4.07 4.54 -3.79
CA TYR A 3 4.52 4.52 -5.18
C TYR A 3 6.01 4.74 -5.47
N GLY A 4 6.79 3.65 -5.37
CA GLY A 4 8.03 3.52 -6.14
C GLY A 4 7.70 3.20 -7.60
N VAL A 5 8.03 4.12 -8.50
CA VAL A 5 7.98 3.91 -9.96
C VAL A 5 8.79 2.65 -10.29
N VAL A 6 8.14 1.60 -10.80
CA VAL A 6 8.85 0.45 -11.37
C VAL A 6 9.59 0.95 -12.61
N THR A 7 10.89 1.23 -12.45
CA THR A 7 11.80 1.62 -13.53
C THR A 7 11.96 0.45 -14.53
N ARG A 8 12.42 0.73 -15.76
CA ARG A 8 12.73 -0.33 -16.75
C ARG A 8 13.66 -1.42 -16.19
N GLN A 9 14.53 -1.09 -15.24
CA GLN A 9 15.38 -2.06 -14.55
C GLN A 9 14.63 -2.89 -13.51
N GLY A 10 13.71 -2.30 -12.74
CA GLY A 10 12.77 -3.06 -11.90
C GLY A 10 11.89 -4.00 -12.72
N TRP A 11 11.52 -3.60 -13.94
CA TRP A 11 10.77 -4.41 -14.90
C TRP A 11 11.56 -5.63 -15.39
N LEU A 12 12.83 -5.43 -15.78
CA LEU A 12 13.70 -6.53 -16.21
C LEU A 12 14.15 -7.44 -15.06
N ALA A 13 14.36 -6.91 -13.86
CA ALA A 13 14.70 -7.69 -12.67
C ALA A 13 13.51 -8.54 -12.21
N CYS A 14 12.32 -7.94 -12.12
CA CYS A 14 11.10 -8.67 -11.81
C CYS A 14 10.80 -9.70 -12.89
N TRP A 15 10.92 -9.36 -14.18
CA TRP A 15 10.73 -10.29 -15.30
C TRP A 15 11.79 -11.40 -15.37
N ARG A 16 13.08 -11.17 -15.10
CA ARG A 16 14.10 -12.25 -15.07
C ARG A 16 13.94 -13.16 -13.86
N PHE A 17 13.67 -12.58 -12.68
CA PHE A 17 13.35 -13.33 -11.48
C PHE A 17 12.06 -14.16 -11.66
N TRP A 18 11.06 -13.60 -12.35
CA TRP A 18 9.80 -14.28 -12.62
C TRP A 18 9.76 -15.16 -13.86
N ALA A 19 10.58 -14.96 -14.89
CA ALA A 19 10.59 -15.81 -16.08
C ALA A 19 11.08 -17.23 -15.74
N ASP A 20 12.08 -17.32 -14.86
CA ASP A 20 12.55 -18.59 -14.28
C ASP A 20 11.54 -19.17 -13.27
N TRP A 21 10.74 -18.33 -12.59
CA TRP A 21 9.72 -18.76 -11.64
C TRP A 21 8.40 -19.20 -12.32
N ALA A 22 8.01 -18.53 -13.42
CA ALA A 22 6.77 -18.72 -14.19
C ALA A 22 6.77 -20.00 -15.03
N THR A 23 7.91 -20.62 -15.27
CA THR A 23 7.98 -21.92 -15.95
C THR A 23 7.55 -23.08 -15.03
N GLY A 24 7.66 -22.91 -13.70
CA GLY A 24 7.37 -23.96 -12.71
C GLY A 24 6.12 -23.75 -11.86
N TRP A 25 5.48 -22.58 -11.92
CA TRP A 25 4.30 -22.26 -11.11
C TRP A 25 3.00 -22.37 -11.90
N ARG A 26 2.17 -23.33 -11.50
CA ARG A 26 0.77 -23.43 -11.90
C ARG A 26 -0.07 -22.79 -10.80
N MET A 27 -1.00 -21.88 -11.12
CA MET A 27 -1.99 -21.27 -10.20
C MET A 27 -2.63 -22.25 -9.20
N SER A 28 -2.61 -23.55 -9.53
CA SER A 28 -2.89 -24.67 -8.62
C SER A 28 -2.19 -24.62 -7.25
N ARG A 29 -1.01 -23.98 -7.10
CA ARG A 29 -0.34 -23.83 -5.80
C ARG A 29 -0.93 -22.66 -5.01
N ALA A 30 -1.15 -21.51 -5.65
CA ALA A 30 -1.84 -20.37 -5.04
C ALA A 30 -3.25 -20.74 -4.58
N GLY A 31 -3.96 -21.60 -5.31
CA GLY A 31 -5.31 -22.06 -4.97
C GLY A 31 -5.43 -22.86 -3.67
N LYS A 32 -4.31 -23.25 -3.04
CA LYS A 32 -4.31 -23.92 -1.73
C LYS A 32 -4.34 -22.93 -0.56
N LEU A 33 -3.97 -21.67 -0.79
CA LEU A 33 -3.95 -20.65 0.24
C LEU A 33 -5.34 -20.02 0.38
N ARG A 34 -5.83 -20.00 1.61
CA ARG A 34 -7.03 -19.27 2.00
C ARG A 34 -6.62 -17.83 2.34
N LEU A 35 -6.92 -16.91 1.43
CA LEU A 35 -6.57 -15.49 1.54
C LEU A 35 -7.80 -14.70 2.01
N LYS A 36 -7.57 -13.67 2.83
CA LYS A 36 -8.59 -12.75 3.34
C LYS A 36 -8.05 -11.32 3.25
N ALA A 37 -8.85 -10.39 2.72
CA ALA A 37 -8.54 -8.96 2.81
C ALA A 37 -8.70 -8.48 4.25
N THR A 38 -7.74 -7.73 4.75
CA THR A 38 -7.76 -7.07 6.07
C THR A 38 -8.05 -5.57 5.93
N SER A 39 -8.02 -5.05 4.71
CA SER A 39 -8.40 -3.71 4.29
C SER A 39 -9.81 -3.70 3.66
N ASN A 40 -10.36 -2.50 3.44
CA ASN A 40 -11.58 -2.30 2.64
C ASN A 40 -11.35 -2.48 1.13
N ASP A 41 -10.10 -2.55 0.67
CA ASP A 41 -9.74 -2.80 -0.73
C ASP A 41 -9.52 -4.30 -0.95
N ASP A 42 -10.35 -4.93 -1.79
CA ASP A 42 -10.23 -6.33 -2.19
C ASP A 42 -9.86 -6.51 -3.67
N SER A 43 -9.47 -5.44 -4.35
CA SER A 43 -9.26 -5.40 -5.81
C SER A 43 -8.26 -6.45 -6.30
N VAL A 44 -7.17 -6.67 -5.55
CA VAL A 44 -6.14 -7.66 -5.90
C VAL A 44 -6.65 -9.08 -5.70
N LEU A 45 -7.48 -9.33 -4.68
CA LEU A 45 -8.12 -10.64 -4.49
C LEU A 45 -9.17 -10.92 -5.57
N ALA A 46 -9.93 -9.92 -5.99
CA ALA A 46 -10.83 -10.01 -7.14
C ALA A 46 -10.07 -10.35 -8.43
N ALA A 47 -8.97 -9.64 -8.70
CA ALA A 47 -8.10 -9.92 -9.85
C ALA A 47 -7.46 -11.32 -9.76
N LEU A 48 -7.08 -11.78 -8.56
CA LEU A 48 -6.58 -13.13 -8.33
C LEU A 48 -7.64 -14.20 -8.57
N ALA A 49 -8.89 -13.96 -8.17
CA ALA A 49 -10.01 -14.86 -8.49
C ALA A 49 -10.20 -14.99 -10.00
N HIS A 50 -10.18 -13.87 -10.73
CA HIS A 50 -10.24 -13.86 -12.20
C HIS A 50 -9.08 -14.63 -12.83
N ALA A 51 -7.86 -14.44 -12.31
CA ALA A 51 -6.67 -15.16 -12.77
C ALA A 51 -6.79 -16.68 -12.54
N ARG A 52 -7.32 -17.10 -11.38
CA ARG A 52 -7.55 -18.51 -11.04
C ARG A 52 -8.58 -19.16 -11.96
N GLU A 53 -9.68 -18.46 -12.23
CA GLU A 53 -10.74 -18.94 -13.15
C GLU A 53 -10.21 -19.16 -14.58
N HIS A 54 -9.29 -18.29 -15.01
CA HIS A 54 -8.74 -18.33 -16.36
C HIS A 54 -7.45 -19.15 -16.51
N SER A 55 -6.84 -19.58 -15.41
CA SER A 55 -5.61 -20.37 -15.42
C SER A 55 -5.68 -21.72 -16.16
N PRO A 56 -6.76 -22.54 -16.05
CA PRO A 56 -6.81 -23.81 -16.77
C PRO A 56 -6.94 -23.64 -18.29
N LYS A 57 -7.37 -22.46 -18.76
CA LYS A 57 -7.52 -22.15 -20.18
C LYS A 57 -6.12 -22.14 -20.82
N ARG A 58 -5.97 -22.56 -22.08
CA ARG A 58 -4.68 -22.56 -22.82
C ARG A 58 -4.41 -21.29 -23.63
N ARG A 59 -5.37 -20.35 -23.67
CA ARG A 59 -5.35 -19.14 -24.51
C ARG A 59 -4.42 -18.07 -23.96
N ASP A 60 -3.62 -17.44 -24.81
CA ASP A 60 -2.69 -16.38 -24.39
C ASP A 60 -3.37 -15.11 -23.89
N PHE A 61 -4.62 -14.89 -24.30
CA PHE A 61 -5.42 -13.73 -23.90
C PHE A 61 -6.71 -14.18 -23.22
N ILE A 62 -7.11 -13.41 -22.22
CA ILE A 62 -8.33 -13.60 -21.43
C ILE A 62 -9.10 -12.28 -21.38
N PRO A 63 -10.42 -12.30 -21.12
CA PRO A 63 -11.18 -11.07 -20.90
C PRO A 63 -10.56 -10.22 -19.80
N LEU A 64 -10.59 -8.91 -19.97
CA LEU A 64 -10.26 -7.95 -18.92
C LEU A 64 -11.20 -8.17 -17.73
N PRO A 65 -10.71 -8.20 -16.48
CA PRO A 65 -11.58 -8.31 -15.32
C PRO A 65 -12.55 -7.12 -15.28
N PRO A 66 -13.83 -7.34 -14.95
CA PRO A 66 -14.78 -6.25 -14.74
C PRO A 66 -14.34 -5.37 -13.55
N ALA A 67 -14.88 -4.16 -13.48
CA ALA A 67 -14.77 -3.33 -12.28
C ALA A 67 -15.33 -4.09 -11.06
N VAL A 68 -14.80 -3.78 -9.87
CA VAL A 68 -15.28 -4.39 -8.61
C VAL A 68 -16.67 -3.85 -8.26
N GLU A 69 -16.94 -2.57 -8.58
CA GLU A 69 -18.24 -1.93 -8.38
C GLU A 69 -18.98 -1.76 -9.71
N GLU A 70 -20.29 -2.08 -9.74
CA GLU A 70 -21.12 -1.99 -10.96
C GLU A 70 -21.26 -0.55 -11.50
N ASP A 71 -21.12 0.45 -10.62
CA ASP A 71 -21.23 1.87 -10.93
C ASP A 71 -19.87 2.52 -11.29
N GLU A 72 -18.75 1.82 -11.14
CA GLU A 72 -17.44 2.33 -11.50
C GLU A 72 -17.02 1.86 -12.91
N PRO A 73 -16.77 2.77 -13.85
CA PRO A 73 -16.30 2.41 -15.20
C PRO A 73 -14.83 1.94 -15.21
N GLU A 74 -14.19 1.79 -14.04
CA GLU A 74 -12.79 1.48 -13.93
C GLU A 74 -12.55 -0.04 -14.00
N SER A 75 -12.01 -0.48 -15.13
CA SER A 75 -11.38 -1.79 -15.35
C SER A 75 -10.84 -2.44 -14.06
N GLY A 76 -11.10 -3.74 -13.82
CA GLY A 76 -10.67 -4.47 -12.60
C GLY A 76 -9.15 -4.65 -12.40
N ILE A 77 -8.35 -3.82 -13.07
CA ILE A 77 -6.92 -3.60 -12.87
C ILE A 77 -6.60 -2.12 -12.56
N ALA A 78 -7.57 -1.34 -12.09
CA ALA A 78 -7.43 0.09 -11.80
C ALA A 78 -6.35 0.37 -10.76
N PHE A 79 -6.25 -0.48 -9.73
CA PHE A 79 -5.20 -0.46 -8.71
C PHE A 79 -3.78 -0.58 -9.31
N ALA A 80 -3.65 -1.17 -10.50
CA ALA A 80 -2.36 -1.40 -11.10
C ALA A 80 -1.76 -0.10 -11.69
N SER A 81 -0.45 0.02 -11.58
CA SER A 81 0.29 1.16 -12.14
C SER A 81 0.08 1.27 -13.65
N GLY A 82 0.22 2.47 -14.20
CA GLY A 82 0.11 2.68 -15.66
C GLY A 82 1.12 1.87 -16.47
N ASN A 83 2.25 1.46 -15.89
CA ASN A 83 3.21 0.56 -16.54
C ASN A 83 2.66 -0.86 -16.66
N TRP A 84 2.09 -1.38 -15.58
CA TRP A 84 1.45 -2.69 -15.57
C TRP A 84 0.24 -2.73 -16.48
N ARG A 85 -0.65 -1.74 -16.40
CA ARG A 85 -1.83 -1.64 -17.29
C ARG A 85 -1.43 -1.68 -18.77
N ARG A 86 -0.36 -0.99 -19.16
CA ARG A 86 0.16 -1.03 -20.55
C ARG A 86 0.83 -2.35 -20.93
N ALA A 87 1.42 -3.07 -19.97
CA ALA A 87 2.08 -4.35 -20.22
C ALA A 87 1.07 -5.50 -20.37
N VAL A 88 -0.05 -5.43 -19.65
CA VAL A 88 -1.08 -6.49 -19.67
C VAL A 88 -2.13 -6.26 -20.76
N THR A 89 -2.40 -5.02 -21.16
CA THR A 89 -3.38 -4.69 -22.21
C THR A 89 -2.73 -4.54 -23.58
N ASP A 90 -3.48 -4.87 -24.65
CA ASP A 90 -3.05 -4.64 -26.03
C ASP A 90 -4.10 -3.77 -26.75
N ARG A 91 -3.67 -2.67 -27.37
CA ARG A 91 -4.54 -1.76 -28.13
C ARG A 91 -5.22 -2.45 -29.32
N ARG A 92 -4.62 -3.52 -29.86
CA ARG A 92 -5.20 -4.32 -30.95
C ARG A 92 -6.30 -5.26 -30.47
N ARG A 93 -6.44 -5.44 -29.15
CA ARG A 93 -7.40 -6.34 -28.51
C ARG A 93 -8.07 -5.63 -27.32
N PRO A 94 -8.93 -4.63 -27.58
CA PRO A 94 -9.65 -3.94 -26.51
C PRO A 94 -10.47 -4.94 -25.69
N GLY A 95 -10.51 -4.75 -24.37
CA GLY A 95 -11.23 -5.65 -23.44
C GLY A 95 -10.54 -6.99 -23.17
N MET A 96 -9.29 -7.18 -23.58
CA MET A 96 -8.52 -8.40 -23.32
C MET A 96 -7.19 -8.08 -22.61
N VAL A 97 -6.71 -9.01 -21.81
CA VAL A 97 -5.38 -8.97 -21.19
C VAL A 97 -4.55 -10.20 -21.58
N ALA A 98 -3.24 -9.99 -21.75
CA ALA A 98 -2.29 -11.07 -21.92
C ALA A 98 -2.19 -11.86 -20.61
N ARG A 99 -2.68 -13.10 -20.61
CA ARG A 99 -2.90 -13.92 -19.39
C ARG A 99 -1.64 -13.99 -18.53
N ARG A 100 -0.49 -14.37 -19.11
CA ARG A 100 0.76 -14.53 -18.37
C ARG A 100 1.25 -13.23 -17.72
N HIS A 101 1.10 -12.09 -18.39
CA HIS A 101 1.47 -10.79 -17.83
C HIS A 101 0.50 -10.37 -16.73
N PHE A 102 -0.80 -10.63 -16.93
CA PHE A 102 -1.82 -10.38 -15.91
C PHE A 102 -1.57 -11.21 -14.65
N GLU A 103 -1.30 -12.51 -14.80
CA GLU A 103 -0.95 -13.39 -13.68
C GLU A 103 0.28 -12.86 -12.92
N ALA A 104 1.35 -12.51 -13.64
CA ALA A 104 2.56 -11.96 -13.02
C ALA A 104 2.30 -10.63 -12.29
N MET A 105 1.49 -9.74 -12.88
CA MET A 105 1.07 -8.49 -12.25
C MET A 105 0.33 -8.76 -10.95
N VAL A 106 -0.72 -9.59 -10.98
CA VAL A 106 -1.52 -9.93 -9.80
C VAL A 106 -0.64 -10.49 -8.69
N PHE A 107 0.32 -11.35 -9.01
CA PHE A 107 1.23 -11.86 -7.99
C PHE A 107 2.18 -10.83 -7.40
N CYS A 108 2.65 -9.86 -8.20
CA CYS A 108 3.47 -8.78 -7.67
C CYS A 108 2.70 -7.95 -6.64
N TYR A 109 1.44 -7.63 -6.95
CA TYR A 109 0.58 -6.90 -6.02
C TYR A 109 0.18 -7.74 -4.82
N LEU A 110 -0.15 -9.02 -5.00
CA LEU A 110 -0.45 -9.92 -3.89
C LEU A 110 0.74 -10.06 -2.93
N ALA A 111 1.96 -10.19 -3.46
CA ALA A 111 3.16 -10.26 -2.63
C ALA A 111 3.37 -8.97 -1.82
N GLU A 112 3.03 -7.82 -2.40
CA GLU A 112 3.10 -6.53 -1.72
C GLU A 112 2.03 -6.42 -0.64
N GLU A 113 0.78 -6.80 -0.91
CA GLU A 113 -0.30 -6.77 0.08
C GLU A 113 -0.08 -7.74 1.24
N LEU A 114 0.52 -8.90 0.97
CA LEU A 114 0.97 -9.82 2.03
C LEU A 114 2.08 -9.18 2.87
N ARG A 115 2.97 -8.40 2.26
CA ARG A 115 4.07 -7.72 2.94
C ARG A 115 3.60 -6.51 3.76
N THR A 116 2.60 -5.77 3.28
CA THR A 116 2.01 -4.63 3.99
C THR A 116 0.97 -5.07 5.03
N GLY A 117 0.46 -6.29 4.92
CA GLY A 117 -0.55 -6.84 5.80
C GLY A 117 -1.99 -6.48 5.39
N ASP A 118 -2.20 -5.98 4.17
CA ASP A 118 -3.52 -5.70 3.58
C ASP A 118 -4.25 -6.98 3.13
N VAL A 119 -3.49 -8.07 2.95
CA VAL A 119 -4.00 -9.43 2.77
C VAL A 119 -3.35 -10.36 3.78
N ALA A 120 -4.18 -11.22 4.39
CA ALA A 120 -3.74 -12.27 5.31
C ALA A 120 -3.96 -13.66 4.72
N VAL A 121 -3.08 -14.60 5.10
CA VAL A 121 -3.23 -16.04 4.87
C VAL A 121 -3.81 -16.67 6.13
N LEU A 122 -5.03 -17.19 6.02
CA LEU A 122 -5.70 -17.86 7.13
C LEU A 122 -4.93 -19.13 7.53
N GLY A 123 -4.64 -19.27 8.83
CA GLY A 123 -3.86 -20.37 9.38
C GLY A 123 -2.34 -20.21 9.23
N SER A 124 -1.86 -19.09 8.69
CA SER A 124 -0.45 -18.70 8.76
C SER A 124 -0.14 -18.00 10.08
N ASN A 125 1.10 -18.10 10.53
CA ASN A 125 1.62 -17.29 11.64
C ASN A 125 2.32 -16.02 11.12
N GLU A 126 3.09 -16.14 10.04
CA GLU A 126 3.89 -15.03 9.47
C GLU A 126 3.04 -14.03 8.69
N TYR A 127 1.98 -14.51 8.03
CA TYR A 127 1.04 -13.71 7.25
C TYR A 127 -0.37 -13.77 7.84
N ALA A 128 -0.47 -13.86 9.18
CA ALA A 128 -1.75 -13.90 9.88
C ALA A 128 -2.52 -12.57 9.73
N ASP A 129 -3.82 -12.62 10.02
CA ASP A 129 -4.62 -11.40 10.17
C ASP A 129 -4.20 -10.70 11.48
N TRP A 130 -3.34 -9.68 11.37
CA TRP A 130 -2.88 -8.90 12.52
C TRP A 130 -4.02 -8.18 13.25
N GLY A 131 -5.14 -7.91 12.56
CA GLY A 131 -6.32 -7.30 13.17
C GLY A 131 -6.93 -8.17 14.26
N ALA A 132 -6.73 -9.50 14.20
CA ALA A 132 -7.15 -10.42 15.25
C ALA A 132 -6.38 -10.24 16.58
N HIS A 133 -5.26 -9.51 16.56
CA HIS A 133 -4.48 -9.17 17.76
C HIS A 133 -4.78 -7.78 18.31
N LEU A 134 -5.63 -6.99 17.64
CA LEU A 134 -6.04 -5.68 18.11
C LEU A 134 -7.18 -5.80 19.12
N LEU A 135 -7.23 -4.86 20.07
CA LEU A 135 -8.36 -4.72 20.96
C LEU A 135 -9.62 -4.38 20.15
N PRO A 136 -10.76 -5.04 20.42
CA PRO A 136 -12.04 -4.63 19.87
C PRO A 136 -12.32 -3.15 20.15
N TRP A 137 -13.10 -2.52 19.28
CA TRP A 137 -13.38 -1.09 19.40
C TRP A 137 -14.08 -0.76 20.73
N GLU A 138 -14.93 -1.66 21.20
CA GLU A 138 -15.67 -1.57 22.46
C GLU A 138 -14.74 -1.52 23.68
N GLU A 139 -13.59 -2.21 23.61
CA GLU A 139 -12.56 -2.18 24.67
C GLU A 139 -11.60 -0.99 24.51
N CYS A 140 -11.39 -0.52 23.27
CA CYS A 140 -10.59 0.67 22.97
C CYS A 140 -11.26 1.96 23.43
N GLN A 141 -12.57 2.10 23.18
CA GLN A 141 -13.32 3.34 23.41
C GLN A 141 -13.17 3.91 24.82
N PRO A 142 -13.31 3.15 25.93
CA PRO A 142 -13.13 3.70 27.28
C PRO A 142 -11.68 4.12 27.57
N LYS A 143 -10.69 3.61 26.83
CA LYS A 143 -9.27 3.93 27.02
C LYS A 143 -8.82 5.17 26.23
N LEU A 144 -9.63 5.65 25.29
CA LEU A 144 -9.27 6.71 24.35
C LEU A 144 -8.89 8.02 25.05
N ALA A 145 -9.69 8.46 26.03
CA ALA A 145 -9.43 9.73 26.73
C ALA A 145 -8.08 9.70 27.47
N ALA A 146 -7.82 8.63 28.23
CA ALA A 146 -6.55 8.45 28.94
C ALA A 146 -5.35 8.31 27.98
N PHE A 147 -5.53 7.68 26.82
CA PHE A 147 -4.51 7.64 25.79
C PHE A 147 -4.21 9.03 25.24
N CYS A 148 -5.24 9.77 24.82
CA CYS A 148 -5.12 11.13 24.29
C CYS A 148 -4.41 12.07 25.27
N GLU A 149 -4.75 12.01 26.56
CA GLU A 149 -4.06 12.75 27.62
C GLU A 149 -2.56 12.40 27.66
N LYS A 150 -2.22 11.12 27.68
CA LYS A 150 -0.81 10.65 27.74
C LYS A 150 0.03 11.09 26.54
N VAL A 151 -0.55 11.12 25.35
CA VAL A 151 0.16 11.52 24.12
C VAL A 151 0.05 13.02 23.81
N GLY A 152 -0.64 13.79 24.65
CA GLY A 152 -0.85 15.22 24.46
C GLY A 152 -1.75 15.57 23.27
N LEU A 153 -2.65 14.66 22.87
CA LEU A 153 -3.61 14.87 21.80
C LEU A 153 -4.99 15.25 22.37
N PRO A 154 -5.78 16.08 21.67
CA PRO A 154 -7.17 16.28 22.03
C PRO A 154 -7.97 14.97 21.91
N ASP A 155 -8.85 14.72 22.88
CA ASP A 155 -9.72 13.54 22.94
C ASP A 155 -11.02 13.69 22.13
N THR A 156 -11.30 14.88 21.61
CA THR A 156 -12.45 15.15 20.73
C THR A 156 -12.04 15.24 19.27
N PRO A 157 -12.89 14.76 18.32
CA PRO A 157 -12.60 14.85 16.89
C PRO A 157 -12.34 16.28 16.40
N ALA A 158 -13.15 17.23 16.87
CA ALA A 158 -13.00 18.64 16.50
C ALA A 158 -11.68 19.23 17.04
N GLY A 159 -11.32 18.90 18.29
CA GLY A 159 -10.05 19.30 18.88
C GLY A 159 -8.86 18.72 18.11
N PHE A 160 -8.91 17.43 17.77
CA PHE A 160 -7.84 16.76 17.03
C PHE A 160 -7.62 17.37 15.64
N VAL A 161 -8.70 17.67 14.91
CA VAL A 161 -8.61 18.34 13.60
C VAL A 161 -8.04 19.76 13.74
N ALA A 162 -8.45 20.52 14.76
CA ALA A 162 -7.89 21.85 15.01
C ALA A 162 -6.39 21.79 15.34
N HIS A 163 -5.98 20.83 16.18
CA HIS A 163 -4.59 20.58 16.52
C HIS A 163 -3.74 20.23 15.28
N LEU A 164 -4.22 19.33 14.42
CA LEU A 164 -3.53 18.98 13.18
C LEU A 164 -3.38 20.17 12.21
N LYS A 165 -4.44 20.97 12.07
CA LYS A 165 -4.39 22.19 11.25
C LYS A 165 -3.32 23.14 11.78
N ASP A 166 -3.31 23.41 13.08
CA ASP A 166 -2.33 24.30 13.70
C ASP A 166 -0.90 23.76 13.55
N ALA A 167 -0.68 22.46 13.81
CA ALA A 167 0.61 21.81 13.64
C ALA A 167 1.13 21.91 12.18
N HIS A 168 0.26 21.66 11.19
CA HIS A 168 0.61 21.81 9.78
C HIS A 168 0.92 23.26 9.40
N LEU A 169 0.12 24.22 9.88
CA LEU A 169 0.36 25.65 9.63
C LEU A 169 1.67 26.11 10.27
N SER A 170 1.96 25.68 11.50
CA SER A 170 3.20 25.98 12.21
C SER A 170 4.43 25.41 11.48
N ALA A 171 4.35 24.16 11.03
CA ALA A 171 5.41 23.55 10.22
C ALA A 171 5.63 24.27 8.88
N ALA A 172 4.56 24.81 8.28
CA ALA A 172 4.62 25.59 7.05
C ALA A 172 4.98 27.08 7.27
N ALA A 173 4.91 27.59 8.50
CA ALA A 173 5.10 29.01 8.84
C ALA A 173 6.44 29.62 8.39
N PRO A 174 7.59 28.91 8.42
CA PRO A 174 8.85 29.43 7.87
C PRO A 174 8.76 29.72 6.37
N TYR A 175 7.94 28.95 5.64
CA TYR A 175 7.74 29.07 4.20
C TYR A 175 6.63 30.08 3.82
N LEU A 176 5.79 30.49 4.78
CA LEU A 176 4.72 31.48 4.61
C LEU A 176 5.18 32.93 4.86
N ARG A 177 6.21 33.13 5.70
CA ARG A 177 6.75 34.46 6.04
C ARG A 177 7.90 34.93 5.15
N ALA A 178 8.60 34.01 4.48
CA ALA A 178 9.32 34.39 3.28
C ALA A 178 8.25 34.76 2.24
N HIS A 179 8.28 35.98 1.69
CA HIS A 179 7.54 36.28 0.47
C HIS A 179 7.74 35.09 -0.46
N ILE A 180 6.66 34.49 -0.98
CA ILE A 180 6.75 33.54 -2.09
C ILE A 180 7.31 34.36 -3.26
N SER A 181 8.62 34.58 -3.24
CA SER A 181 9.42 35.19 -4.28
C SER A 181 9.57 34.12 -5.32
N ARG A 182 8.48 33.96 -6.08
CA ARG A 182 8.48 33.56 -7.48
C ARG A 182 8.76 32.07 -7.70
N PHE A 183 8.24 31.55 -8.82
CA PHE A 183 9.07 30.77 -9.72
C PHE A 183 10.39 31.54 -9.94
N GLY A 184 11.36 31.35 -9.05
CA GLY A 184 12.63 32.06 -8.99
C GLY A 184 13.76 31.12 -9.34
N ALA A 185 14.76 31.65 -10.03
CA ALA A 185 15.94 30.91 -10.48
C ALA A 185 16.56 30.09 -9.34
N TYR A 186 16.70 28.79 -9.57
CA TYR A 186 17.50 27.91 -8.72
C TYR A 186 18.96 28.36 -8.85
N ALA A 187 19.44 29.18 -7.91
CA ALA A 187 20.86 29.31 -7.67
C ALA A 187 21.32 27.96 -7.11
N THR A 188 21.91 27.14 -7.98
CA THR A 188 22.37 25.78 -7.70
C THR A 188 23.55 25.72 -6.72
N ASP A 189 23.97 26.87 -6.17
CA ASP A 189 25.18 27.03 -5.37
C ASP A 189 24.97 27.23 -3.86
N GLU A 190 23.73 27.38 -3.37
CA GLU A 190 23.46 27.45 -1.91
C GLU A 190 23.10 26.09 -1.28
N LEU A 191 23.40 24.98 -1.96
CA LEU A 191 23.33 23.62 -1.42
C LEU A 191 24.50 23.27 -0.47
N ARG A 192 25.35 24.23 -0.09
CA ARG A 192 26.54 23.98 0.75
C ARG A 192 26.27 23.96 2.25
N HIS A 193 25.07 24.31 2.69
CA HIS A 193 24.65 23.98 4.06
C HIS A 193 24.30 22.51 4.11
N ARG A 194 25.30 21.69 4.46
CA ARG A 194 25.07 20.30 4.83
C ARG A 194 24.14 20.32 6.05
N PRO A 195 22.92 19.73 5.97
CA PRO A 195 22.09 19.58 7.15
C PRO A 195 22.87 18.78 8.19
N ASP A 196 22.62 19.07 9.47
CA ASP A 196 23.20 18.27 10.55
C ASP A 196 22.90 16.79 10.28
N PRO A 197 23.87 15.89 10.53
CA PRO A 197 23.64 14.46 10.36
C PRO A 197 22.39 14.06 11.12
N PHE A 198 21.50 13.33 10.46
CA PHE A 198 20.35 12.70 11.11
C PHE A 198 20.87 11.88 12.28
N ASP A 199 20.51 12.26 13.50
CA ASP A 199 20.81 11.52 14.71
C ASP A 199 19.71 10.46 14.90
N PRO A 200 19.98 9.16 14.67
CA PRO A 200 19.01 8.10 14.86
C PRO A 200 18.74 7.81 16.35
N LEU A 201 19.53 8.37 17.27
CA LEU A 201 19.34 8.22 18.71
C LEU A 201 18.24 9.18 19.17
N LEU A 202 17.00 8.73 19.06
CA LEU A 202 15.92 9.30 19.84
C LEU A 202 16.28 9.18 21.32
N LYS A 203 16.05 10.23 22.13
CA LYS A 203 16.16 10.11 23.59
C LYS A 203 15.33 8.92 24.03
N GLU A 204 15.94 7.98 24.74
CA GLU A 204 15.24 6.84 25.32
C GLU A 204 14.07 7.38 26.14
N VAL A 205 12.86 7.05 25.70
CA VAL A 205 11.66 7.26 26.49
C VAL A 205 11.57 6.05 27.40
N ASP A 206 11.78 6.26 28.69
CA ASP A 206 11.63 5.20 29.69
C ASP A 206 10.13 4.93 29.88
N PHE A 207 9.69 3.74 29.47
CA PHE A 207 8.31 3.30 29.60
C PHE A 207 8.05 2.55 30.92
N THR A 208 9.02 2.48 31.83
CA THR A 208 8.87 1.76 33.11
C THR A 208 7.99 2.47 34.14
N ASP A 209 7.65 3.75 33.92
CA ASP A 209 6.74 4.52 34.80
C ASP A 209 5.25 4.41 34.43
N VAL A 210 4.89 3.57 33.46
CA VAL A 210 3.46 3.28 33.22
C VAL A 210 3.02 2.20 34.20
N GLU A 211 2.56 2.60 35.39
CA GLU A 211 1.71 1.76 36.22
C GLU A 211 0.49 1.34 35.37
N LEU A 212 0.57 0.11 34.86
CA LEU A 212 -0.55 -0.65 34.36
C LEU A 212 -1.41 -0.99 35.59
N ALA A 213 -2.27 -0.04 35.98
CA ALA A 213 -3.34 -0.32 36.91
C ALA A 213 -4.18 -1.48 36.34
N ALA A 214 -4.28 -2.53 37.15
CA ALA A 214 -4.92 -3.82 36.90
C ALA A 214 -6.41 -3.70 36.52
#